data_AF-A0AAV7RHK6-F1
#
_entry.id   AF-A0AAV7RHK6-F1
#
_cell.length_a   1.000
_cell.length_b   1.000
_cell.length_c   1.000
_cell.angle_alpha   90.00
_cell.angle_beta   90.00
_cell.angle_gamma   90.00
#
_symmetry.space_group_name_H-M   'P 1'
#
loop_
_entity.id
_entity.type
_entity.pdbx_description
1 polymer ?
#
loop_
_entity_poly.entity_id
_entity_poly.type
_entity_poly.pdbx_seq_one_letter_code
_entity_poly.pdbx_strand_id
1 'polypeptide(L)' 'KQQTVIQVVDTFGGFFFSDNVCETTTHVVAGNPRRTMNIMLGIARGCWIVSFEW' A
#
# COMPACT_ATOMS: atom_id res chain seq x y z
N LYS A 1 -11.88 -5.20 -2.36
CA LYS A 1 -10.75 -4.28 -2.59
C LYS A 1 -9.41 -5.01 -2.49
N GLN A 2 -9.03 -5.62 -1.34
CA GLN A 2 -7.73 -6.29 -1.20
C GLN A 2 -7.45 -7.41 -2.23
N GLN A 3 -8.40 -8.31 -2.49
CA GLN A 3 -8.23 -9.36 -3.50
C GLN A 3 -7.92 -8.82 -4.90
N THR A 4 -8.52 -7.69 -5.26
CA THR A 4 -8.27 -7.02 -6.54
C THR A 4 -6.84 -6.48 -6.61
N VAL A 5 -6.33 -5.89 -5.53
CA VAL A 5 -4.93 -5.42 -5.46
C VAL A 5 -3.97 -6.61 -5.61
N ILE A 6 -4.26 -7.75 -4.96
CA ILE A 6 -3.46 -8.98 -5.10
C ILE A 6 -3.41 -9.43 -6.57
N GLN A 7 -4.57 -9.52 -7.23
CA GLN A 7 -4.63 -9.92 -8.64
C GLN A 7 -3.87 -8.98 -9.58
N VAL A 8 -3.94 -7.66 -9.34
CA VAL A 8 -3.23 -6.65 -10.14
C VAL A 8 -1.72 -6.79 -9.96
N VAL A 9 -1.24 -6.91 -8.72
CA VAL A 9 0.19 -7.10 -8.43
C VAL A 9 0.70 -8.42 -9.01
N ASP A 10 -0.07 -9.51 -8.91
CA ASP A 10 0.30 -10.80 -9.50
C ASP A 10 0.37 -10.74 -11.03
N THR A 11 -0.52 -9.95 -11.67
CA THR A 11 -0.57 -9.81 -13.13
C THR A 11 0.57 -8.97 -13.69
N PHE A 12 0.88 -7.83 -13.07
CA PHE A 12 1.90 -6.90 -13.55
C PHE A 12 3.29 -7.14 -12.95
N GLY A 13 3.37 -7.82 -11.80
CA GLY A 13 4.61 -8.06 -11.07
C GLY A 13 5.24 -6.77 -10.50
N GLY A 14 6.51 -6.87 -10.10
CA GLY A 14 7.33 -5.73 -9.66
C GLY A 14 7.09 -5.25 -8.21
N PHE A 15 6.06 -5.75 -7.54
CA PHE A 15 5.75 -5.44 -6.15
C PHE A 15 5.58 -6.69 -5.28
N PHE A 16 5.79 -6.52 -3.98
CA PHE A 16 5.56 -7.54 -2.96
C PHE A 16 4.64 -6.97 -1.88
N PHE A 17 3.87 -7.86 -1.24
CA PHE A 17 3.01 -7.49 -0.13
C PHE A 17 3.73 -7.61 1.22
N SER A 18 3.38 -6.72 2.14
CA SER A 18 3.75 -6.77 3.55
C SER A 18 2.54 -6.37 4.38
N ASP A 19 2.32 -7.04 5.52
CA ASP A 19 1.20 -6.75 6.42
C ASP A 19 1.33 -5.35 7.07
N ASN A 20 2.57 -4.93 7.31
CA ASN A 20 2.91 -3.65 7.93
C ASN A 20 3.95 -2.89 7.11
N VAL A 21 3.92 -1.56 7.20
CA VAL A 21 4.96 -0.71 6.62
C VAL A 21 6.31 -1.04 7.25
N CYS A 22 7.27 -1.41 6.41
CA CYS A 22 8.64 -1.74 6.77
C CYS A 22 9.65 -0.92 5.96
N GLU A 23 10.94 -1.21 6.10
CA GLU A 23 12.04 -0.46 5.47
C GLU A 23 12.01 -0.50 3.94
N THR A 24 11.44 -1.55 3.35
CA THR A 24 11.36 -1.72 1.88
C THR A 24 10.02 -1.26 1.30
N THR A 25 9.07 -0.79 2.13
CA THR A 25 7.76 -0.36 1.65
C THR A 25 7.85 0.96 0.89
N THR A 26 7.37 0.97 -0.36
CA THR A 26 7.36 2.17 -1.21
C THR A 26 5.96 2.74 -1.43
N HIS A 27 4.92 1.90 -1.37
CA HIS A 27 3.53 2.26 -1.63
C HIS A 27 2.62 1.73 -0.54
N VAL A 28 1.64 2.53 -0.12
CA VAL A 28 0.56 2.16 0.80
C VAL A 28 -0.77 2.48 0.13
N VAL A 29 -1.52 1.43 -0.21
CA VAL A 29 -2.85 1.55 -0.84
C VAL A 29 -3.92 1.73 0.23
N ALA A 30 -4.55 2.89 0.26
CA ALA A 30 -5.61 3.23 1.20
C ALA A 30 -6.99 2.86 0.62
N GLY A 31 -7.64 1.85 1.21
CA GLY A 31 -8.99 1.45 0.80
C GLY A 31 -10.09 2.48 1.10
N ASN A 32 -9.83 3.36 2.09
CA ASN A 32 -10.68 4.47 2.55
C ASN A 32 -9.78 5.55 3.22
N PRO A 33 -10.20 6.83 3.28
CA PRO A 33 -9.41 7.90 3.90
C PRO A 33 -9.47 7.84 5.44
N ARG A 34 -8.70 6.91 6.02
CA ARG A 34 -8.57 6.75 7.48
C ARG A 34 -7.09 6.84 7.89
N ARG A 35 -6.82 7.48 9.04
CA ARG A 35 -5.46 7.53 9.62
C ARG A 35 -5.18 6.25 10.40
N THR A 36 -4.77 5.19 9.69
CA THR A 36 -4.29 3.94 10.30
C THR A 36 -2.79 4.02 10.58
N MET A 37 -2.25 3.07 11.35
CA MET A 37 -0.81 3.01 11.64
C MET A 37 0.04 2.93 10.36
N ASN A 38 -0.35 2.08 9.39
CA ASN A 38 0.34 1.98 8.11
C ASN A 38 0.30 3.28 7.30
N ILE A 39 -0.78 4.07 7.38
CA ILE A 39 -0.82 5.38 6.73
C ILE A 39 0.14 6.36 7.40
N MET A 40 0.12 6.45 8.74
CA MET A 40 0.99 7.36 9.48
C MET A 40 2.47 7.00 9.28
N LEU A 41 2.82 5.71 9.35
CA LEU A 41 4.18 5.23 9.11
C LEU A 41 4.62 5.41 7.65
N GLY A 42 3.71 5.20 6.69
CA GLY A 42 3.98 5.45 5.27
C GLY A 42 4.33 6.92 5.01
N ILE A 43 3.57 7.86 5.60
CA ILE A 43 3.87 9.30 5.51
C ILE A 43 5.24 9.59 6.12
N ALA A 44 5.52 9.08 7.34
CA ALA A 44 6.79 9.31 8.02
C ALA A 44 8.01 8.77 7.25
N ARG A 45 7.81 7.74 6.42
CA ARG A 45 8.85 7.14 5.56
C ARG A 45 8.91 7.72 4.14
N GLY A 46 8.00 8.61 3.77
CA GLY A 46 7.91 9.14 2.41
C GLY A 46 7.38 8.13 1.38
N CYS A 47 6.61 7.12 1.82
CA CYS A 47 5.92 6.21 0.91
C CYS A 47 4.82 6.96 0.13
N TRP A 48 4.49 6.46 -1.06
CA TRP A 48 3.30 6.89 -1.78
C TRP A 48 2.04 6.44 -1.03
N ILE A 49 1.22 7.39 -0.60
CA ILE A 49 -0.11 7.11 -0.05
C ILE A 49 -1.12 7.29 -1.16
N VAL A 50 -1.61 6.18 -1.72
CA VAL A 50 -2.49 6.17 -2.89
C VAL A 50 -3.88 5.68 -2.51
N SER A 51 -4.90 6.12 -3.24
CA SER A 51 -6.25 5.58 -3.08
C SER A 51 -6.36 4.21 -3.77
N PHE A 52 -7.50 3.53 -3.61
CA PHE A 52 -7.74 2.24 -4.27
C PHE A 52 -7.87 2.36 -5.80
N GLU A 53 -8.16 3.56 -6.30
CA GLU A 53 -8.37 3.84 -7.72
C GLU A 53 -7.08 4.05 -8.53
N TRP A 54 -5.94 4.24 -7.85
CA TRP A 54 -4.62 4.17 -8.47
C TRP A 54 -4.33 2.75 -8.95
#